data_AF-A0A963ATQ6-F1
#
_entry.id   AF-A0A963ATQ6-F1
#
_cell.length_a   1.000
_cell.length_b   1.000
_cell.length_c   1.000
_cell.angle_alpha   90.00
_cell.angle_beta   90.00
_cell.angle_gamma   90.00
#
_symmetry.space_group_name_H-M   'P 1'
#
loop_
_entity.id
_entity.type
_entity.pdbx_description
1 polymer ?
#
loop_
_entity_poly.entity_id
_entity_poly.type
_entity_poly.pdbx_seq_one_letter_code
_entity_poly.pdbx_strand_id
1 'polypeptide(L)'
;MSDGVSRTDPDVRLATLRGAVQHNCNIADAHSTSRYSMCVYLMKMREYYRWAQGLAFTASLPNEAVGQWLAEREAELEDLEAEPFAPVVIGAEDFDPFDDVGINAALDRDGLVYSGGYGSGALAHFFLGERESTEQRDGYTVHTVGREYARDLTSPPAMTRDEVIYIRRESLQRMLWERLEVWRWSRPDSALGRAFAFYDFDDDFDESLERLTRSELDTLRRHEIGEVRAGRLLGEFWPELLCSLPRSRAEIMLRAVRDHLADCLETLPALIDADDAARLHFWFGGLTGMRKEIFPALWRGYEAWREGGGIRSLRDTVGRGREHWLDIGIRCVELYRDDPAAADAGIVATIEASRL
;
A
#
# COMPACT_ATOMS: atom_id res chain seq x y z
N MET A 1 -7.60 52.94 -1.31
CA MET A 1 -7.94 51.57 -1.69
C MET A 1 -6.65 50.78 -1.60
N SER A 2 -6.35 50.23 -0.43
CA SER A 2 -5.27 49.24 -0.28
C SER A 2 -5.94 47.89 -0.16
N ASP A 3 -5.72 47.04 -1.15
CA ASP A 3 -6.09 45.63 -1.10
C ASP A 3 -5.29 44.97 0.01
N GLY A 4 -5.90 44.91 1.19
CA GLY A 4 -5.45 44.07 2.29
C GLY A 4 -5.82 42.64 1.98
N VAL A 5 -5.03 41.97 1.15
CA VAL A 5 -5.07 40.50 1.06
C VAL A 5 -4.62 40.00 2.43
N SER A 6 -5.60 39.59 3.24
CA SER A 6 -5.40 38.87 4.49
C SER A 6 -4.59 37.62 4.19
N ARG A 7 -3.27 37.68 4.39
CA ARG A 7 -2.42 36.49 4.44
C ARG A 7 -2.84 35.70 5.68
N THR A 8 -3.69 34.71 5.48
CA THR A 8 -3.99 33.70 6.50
C THR A 8 -2.67 33.09 6.98
N ASP A 9 -2.52 32.95 8.28
CA ASP A 9 -1.36 32.32 8.91
C ASP A 9 -1.17 30.91 8.33
N PRO A 10 0.05 30.55 7.85
CA PRO A 10 0.34 29.20 7.35
C PRO A 10 -0.12 28.07 8.28
N ASP A 11 0.00 28.25 9.59
CA ASP A 11 -0.41 27.24 10.58
C ASP A 11 -1.93 27.07 10.62
N VAL A 12 -2.67 28.17 10.52
CA VAL A 12 -4.14 28.16 10.47
C VAL A 12 -4.62 27.54 9.15
N ARG A 13 -3.97 27.85 8.03
CA ARG A 13 -4.30 27.26 6.72
C ARG A 13 -4.08 25.75 6.73
N LEU A 14 -2.95 25.28 7.27
CA LEU A 14 -2.67 23.85 7.40
C LEU A 14 -3.68 23.16 8.31
N ALA A 15 -4.04 23.77 9.45
CA ALA A 15 -5.03 23.20 10.36
C ALA A 15 -6.41 23.04 9.70
N THR A 16 -6.88 24.05 8.94
CA THR A 16 -8.14 23.98 8.20
C THR A 16 -8.10 22.89 7.13
N LEU A 17 -7.04 22.84 6.33
CA LEU A 17 -6.88 21.83 5.28
C LEU A 17 -6.83 20.42 5.87
N ARG A 18 -6.05 20.22 6.94
CA ARG A 18 -5.98 18.96 7.68
C ARG A 18 -7.37 18.53 8.15
N GLY A 19 -8.15 19.44 8.72
CA GLY A 19 -9.51 19.16 9.18
C GLY A 19 -10.44 18.72 8.05
N ALA A 20 -10.40 19.44 6.92
CA ALA A 20 -11.23 19.12 5.75
C ALA A 20 -10.88 17.74 5.16
N VAL A 21 -9.59 17.43 4.99
CA VAL A 21 -9.17 16.12 4.46
C VAL A 21 -9.50 15.02 5.45
N GLN A 22 -9.21 15.21 6.74
CA GLN A 22 -9.52 14.20 7.78
C GLN A 22 -11.02 13.92 7.88
N HIS A 23 -11.88 14.91 7.66
CA HIS A 23 -13.32 14.70 7.62
C HIS A 23 -13.71 13.73 6.50
N ASN A 24 -13.17 13.90 5.29
CA ASN A 24 -13.39 12.95 4.19
C ASN A 24 -12.79 11.56 4.48
N CYS A 25 -11.64 11.49 5.16
CA CYS A 25 -11.09 10.23 5.64
C CYS A 25 -12.07 9.52 6.59
N ASN A 26 -12.68 10.27 7.53
CA ASN A 26 -13.63 9.71 8.49
C ASN A 26 -14.92 9.23 7.80
N ILE A 27 -15.42 9.95 6.79
CA ILE A 27 -16.55 9.49 5.96
C ILE A 27 -16.17 8.19 5.21
N ALA A 28 -14.96 8.12 4.63
CA ALA A 28 -14.47 6.92 3.96
C ALA A 28 -14.36 5.72 4.91
N ASP A 29 -13.87 5.95 6.13
CA ASP A 29 -13.81 4.95 7.19
C ASP A 29 -15.22 4.48 7.59
N ALA A 30 -16.17 5.39 7.78
CA ALA A 30 -17.56 5.08 8.12
C ALA A 30 -18.19 4.11 7.11
N HIS A 31 -17.98 4.35 5.81
CA HIS A 31 -18.45 3.48 4.73
C HIS A 31 -17.78 2.08 4.68
N SER A 32 -16.70 1.86 5.43
CA SER A 32 -15.86 0.65 5.33
C SER A 32 -15.75 -0.17 6.62
N THR A 33 -16.16 0.37 7.78
CA THR A 33 -15.99 -0.25 9.12
C THR A 33 -16.52 -1.69 9.21
N SER A 34 -17.66 -1.99 8.58
CA SER A 34 -18.30 -3.31 8.59
C SER A 34 -17.51 -4.43 7.90
N ARG A 35 -16.40 -4.12 7.23
CA ARG A 35 -15.57 -5.09 6.49
C ARG A 35 -14.53 -5.80 7.34
N TYR A 36 -14.26 -5.33 8.55
CA TYR A 36 -13.30 -5.94 9.45
C TYR A 36 -13.97 -6.92 10.42
N SER A 37 -13.28 -8.01 10.72
CA SER A 37 -13.61 -8.77 11.94
C SER A 37 -13.32 -7.90 13.17
N MET A 38 -14.06 -8.10 14.26
CA MET A 38 -13.91 -7.33 15.49
C MET A 38 -12.45 -7.25 15.98
N CYS A 39 -11.73 -8.37 15.98
CA CYS A 39 -10.33 -8.40 16.41
C CYS A 39 -9.42 -7.53 15.52
N VAL A 40 -9.60 -7.61 14.20
CA VAL A 40 -8.82 -6.81 13.23
C VAL A 40 -9.16 -5.33 13.36
N TYR A 41 -10.45 -5.01 13.52
CA TYR A 41 -10.91 -3.64 13.73
C TYR A 41 -10.29 -3.01 14.98
N LEU A 42 -10.36 -3.70 16.12
CA LEU A 42 -9.79 -3.22 17.39
C LEU A 42 -8.27 -3.03 17.31
N MET A 43 -7.56 -3.92 16.61
CA MET A 43 -6.11 -3.75 16.38
C MET A 43 -5.82 -2.49 15.57
N LYS A 44 -6.55 -2.27 14.47
CA LYS A 44 -6.42 -1.08 13.63
C LYS A 44 -6.74 0.19 14.39
N MET A 45 -7.84 0.22 15.13
CA MET A 45 -8.23 1.38 15.93
C MET A 45 -7.20 1.73 17.00
N ARG A 46 -6.57 0.72 17.62
CA ARG A 46 -5.50 0.94 18.60
C ARG A 46 -4.25 1.55 17.96
N GLU A 47 -3.88 1.15 16.74
CA GLU A 47 -2.80 1.80 15.99
C GLU A 47 -3.21 3.22 15.59
N TYR A 48 -4.43 3.39 15.11
CA TYR A 48 -4.94 4.68 14.67
C TYR A 48 -5.02 5.70 15.81
N TYR A 49 -5.37 5.26 17.03
CA TYR A 49 -5.25 6.07 18.24
C TYR A 49 -3.81 6.58 18.44
N ARG A 50 -2.81 5.70 18.34
CA ARG A 50 -1.39 6.08 18.48
C ARG A 50 -1.02 7.15 17.45
N TRP A 51 -1.44 6.98 16.19
CA TRP A 51 -1.24 7.98 15.14
C TRP A 51 -1.91 9.31 15.48
N ALA A 52 -3.21 9.29 15.79
CA ALA A 52 -4.01 10.48 16.06
C ALA A 52 -3.48 11.32 17.24
N GLN A 53 -2.90 10.64 18.24
CA GLN A 53 -2.29 11.27 19.42
C GLN A 53 -0.81 11.64 19.24
N GLY A 54 -0.19 11.31 18.09
CA GLY A 54 1.24 11.57 17.86
C GLY A 54 2.18 10.82 18.81
N LEU A 55 1.76 9.63 19.27
CA LEU A 55 2.49 8.84 20.25
C LEU A 55 3.58 7.99 19.57
N ALA A 56 4.71 7.80 20.26
CA ALA A 56 5.80 6.93 19.83
C ALA A 56 5.36 5.44 19.72
N PHE A 57 6.07 4.65 18.91
CA PHE A 57 5.79 3.22 18.73
C PHE A 57 5.89 2.40 20.02
N THR A 58 6.86 2.75 20.87
CA THR A 58 7.11 2.11 22.17
C THR A 58 6.24 2.66 23.30
N ALA A 59 5.40 3.67 23.03
CA ALA A 59 4.55 4.26 24.05
C ALA A 59 3.49 3.26 24.53
N SER A 60 3.35 3.17 25.86
CA SER A 60 2.26 2.45 26.51
C SER A 60 0.94 3.16 26.19
N LEU A 61 -0.09 2.40 25.84
CA LEU A 61 -1.43 2.92 25.57
C LEU A 61 -2.36 2.52 26.73
N PRO A 62 -2.82 3.46 27.57
CA PRO A 62 -3.74 3.16 28.67
C PRO A 62 -5.07 2.65 28.12
N ASN A 63 -5.52 1.48 28.58
CA ASN A 63 -6.74 0.84 28.08
C ASN A 63 -7.99 1.72 28.23
N GLU A 64 -8.10 2.47 29.33
CA GLU A 64 -9.23 3.38 29.58
C GLU A 64 -9.27 4.53 28.57
N ALA A 65 -8.13 5.18 28.31
CA ALA A 65 -8.04 6.27 27.35
C ALA A 65 -8.31 5.80 25.91
N VAL A 66 -7.78 4.62 25.53
CA VAL A 66 -8.06 4.01 24.23
C VAL A 66 -9.54 3.64 24.11
N GLY A 67 -10.12 3.05 25.17
CA GLY A 67 -11.53 2.64 25.17
C GLY A 67 -12.49 3.83 25.06
N GLN A 68 -12.23 4.92 25.79
CA GLN A 68 -13.02 6.14 25.67
C GLN A 68 -12.92 6.73 24.26
N TRP A 69 -11.70 6.88 23.73
CA TRP A 69 -11.50 7.42 22.39
C TRP A 69 -12.14 6.55 21.30
N LEU A 70 -12.09 5.22 21.46
CA LEU A 70 -12.75 4.28 20.54
C LEU A 70 -14.25 4.53 20.50
N ALA A 71 -14.90 4.65 21.67
CA ALA A 71 -16.34 4.89 21.75
C ALA A 71 -16.73 6.24 21.13
N GLU A 72 -15.95 7.30 21.38
CA GLU A 72 -16.15 8.62 20.77
C GLU A 72 -16.00 8.55 19.25
N ARG A 73 -15.01 7.83 18.75
CA ARG A 73 -14.79 7.64 17.32
C ARG A 73 -15.89 6.80 16.66
N GLU A 74 -16.35 5.74 17.30
CA GLU A 74 -17.43 4.91 16.77
C GLU A 74 -18.73 5.72 16.63
N ALA A 75 -19.05 6.56 17.62
CA ALA A 75 -20.18 7.48 17.54
C ALA A 75 -20.02 8.50 16.40
N GLU A 76 -18.82 9.07 16.24
CA GLU A 76 -18.52 9.98 15.11
C GLU A 76 -18.70 9.29 13.75
N LEU A 77 -18.25 8.05 13.60
CA LEU A 77 -18.39 7.31 12.35
C LEU A 77 -19.85 6.92 12.05
N GLU A 78 -20.64 6.62 13.08
CA GLU A 78 -22.09 6.35 12.94
C GLU A 78 -22.82 7.58 12.39
N ASP A 79 -22.48 8.78 12.87
CA ASP A 79 -23.07 10.04 12.39
C ASP A 79 -22.67 10.35 10.92
N LEU A 80 -21.52 9.86 10.46
CA LEU A 80 -20.99 10.13 9.12
C LEU A 80 -21.39 9.10 8.06
N GLU A 81 -22.00 7.96 8.43
CA GLU A 81 -22.26 6.84 7.50
C GLU A 81 -23.15 7.23 6.30
N ALA A 82 -24.01 8.23 6.46
CA ALA A 82 -24.91 8.71 5.41
C ALA A 82 -24.46 10.04 4.76
N GLU A 83 -23.34 10.60 5.21
CA GLU A 83 -22.87 11.91 4.74
C GLU A 83 -22.11 11.78 3.40
N PRO A 84 -22.34 12.68 2.43
CA PRO A 84 -21.54 12.73 1.22
C PRO A 84 -20.14 13.31 1.52
N PHE A 85 -19.16 12.97 0.67
CA PHE A 85 -17.85 13.60 0.76
C PHE A 85 -17.94 15.11 0.56
N ALA A 86 -17.23 15.85 1.40
CA ALA A 86 -17.22 17.31 1.40
C ALA A 86 -16.13 17.87 0.47
N PRO A 87 -16.32 19.06 -0.11
CA PRO A 87 -15.29 19.73 -0.89
C PRO A 87 -14.05 20.07 -0.04
N VAL A 88 -12.88 20.08 -0.69
CA VAL A 88 -11.63 20.51 -0.07
C VAL A 88 -11.41 21.98 -0.38
N VAL A 89 -11.47 22.84 0.64
CA VAL A 89 -11.34 24.29 0.48
C VAL A 89 -9.89 24.73 0.63
N ILE A 90 -9.31 25.33 -0.42
CA ILE A 90 -7.95 25.86 -0.41
C ILE A 90 -7.97 27.33 -0.83
N GLY A 91 -7.72 28.23 0.13
CA GLY A 91 -7.80 29.66 -0.12
C GLY A 91 -9.25 30.10 -0.34
N ALA A 92 -9.58 30.52 -1.54
CA ALA A 92 -10.94 30.94 -1.93
C ALA A 92 -11.61 29.97 -2.91
N GLU A 93 -10.97 28.83 -3.18
CA GLU A 93 -11.43 27.83 -4.14
C GLU A 93 -11.90 26.57 -3.43
N ASP A 94 -13.02 26.02 -3.91
CA ASP A 94 -13.59 24.75 -3.47
C ASP A 94 -13.26 23.69 -4.52
N PHE A 95 -12.60 22.61 -4.10
CA PHE A 95 -12.26 21.49 -4.98
C PHE A 95 -13.16 20.29 -4.69
N ASP A 96 -13.51 19.54 -5.74
CA ASP A 96 -14.06 18.20 -5.58
C ASP A 96 -13.03 17.33 -4.83
N PRO A 97 -13.43 16.53 -3.83
CA PRO A 97 -12.48 15.74 -3.04
C PRO A 97 -11.71 14.70 -3.88
N PHE A 98 -12.18 14.35 -5.07
CA PHE A 98 -11.48 13.44 -5.98
C PHE A 98 -10.62 14.17 -7.04
N ASP A 99 -10.63 15.51 -7.08
CA ASP A 99 -9.78 16.33 -7.95
C ASP A 99 -8.36 16.49 -7.36
N ASP A 100 -7.59 15.41 -7.39
CA ASP A 100 -6.19 15.44 -6.96
C ASP A 100 -5.31 16.35 -7.80
N VAL A 101 -5.58 16.49 -9.10
CA VAL A 101 -4.82 17.37 -9.98
C VAL A 101 -4.96 18.83 -9.54
N GLY A 102 -6.20 19.31 -9.38
CA GLY A 102 -6.49 20.67 -8.92
C GLY A 102 -5.97 20.92 -7.51
N ILE A 103 -6.23 20.00 -6.58
CA ILE A 103 -5.78 20.12 -5.19
C ILE A 103 -4.26 20.16 -5.10
N ASN A 104 -3.54 19.22 -5.74
CA ASN A 104 -2.08 19.22 -5.67
C ASN A 104 -1.44 20.42 -6.36
N ALA A 105 -2.05 20.95 -7.44
CA ALA A 105 -1.59 22.20 -8.04
C ALA A 105 -1.70 23.39 -7.07
N ALA A 106 -2.77 23.44 -6.27
CA ALA A 106 -2.95 24.47 -5.23
C ALA A 106 -2.00 24.29 -4.02
N LEU A 107 -1.52 23.07 -3.78
CA LEU A 107 -0.63 22.71 -2.66
C LEU A 107 0.87 22.73 -3.01
N ASP A 108 1.24 22.90 -4.29
CA ASP A 108 2.62 22.71 -4.75
C ASP A 108 3.65 23.58 -3.99
N ARG A 109 3.26 24.80 -3.62
CA ARG A 109 4.13 25.73 -2.87
C ARG A 109 4.17 25.47 -1.37
N ASP A 110 3.23 24.69 -0.86
CA ASP A 110 3.09 24.42 0.57
C ASP A 110 3.91 23.20 1.01
N GLY A 111 4.56 22.50 0.06
CA GLY A 111 5.35 21.30 0.35
C GLY A 111 4.48 20.11 0.76
N LEU A 112 3.21 20.13 0.37
CA LEU A 112 2.22 19.11 0.70
C LEU A 112 1.84 18.30 -0.55
N VAL A 113 1.29 17.12 -0.31
CA VAL A 113 0.71 16.26 -1.32
C VAL A 113 -0.58 15.64 -0.78
N TYR A 114 -1.56 15.57 -1.66
CA TYR A 114 -2.91 15.07 -1.41
C TYR A 114 -3.20 13.90 -2.35
N SER A 115 -4.01 12.95 -1.89
CA SER A 115 -4.65 11.99 -2.78
C SER A 115 -6.06 11.71 -2.28
N GLY A 116 -7.00 11.64 -3.21
CA GLY A 116 -8.40 11.29 -2.97
C GLY A 116 -8.91 10.44 -4.12
N GLY A 117 -9.19 9.16 -3.88
CA GLY A 117 -9.52 8.22 -4.95
C GLY A 117 -10.18 6.95 -4.44
N TYR A 118 -10.44 6.00 -5.34
CA TYR A 118 -11.00 4.70 -4.98
C TYR A 118 -9.91 3.62 -4.99
N GLY A 119 -9.79 2.91 -3.87
CA GLY A 119 -8.88 1.79 -3.70
C GLY A 119 -9.57 0.43 -3.89
N SER A 120 -8.99 -0.60 -3.27
CA SER A 120 -9.49 -1.97 -3.33
C SER A 120 -10.95 -2.07 -2.90
N GLY A 121 -11.77 -2.76 -3.70
CA GLY A 121 -13.20 -2.95 -3.41
C GLY A 121 -14.04 -1.69 -3.57
N ALA A 122 -13.57 -0.71 -4.34
CA ALA A 122 -14.21 0.59 -4.62
C ALA A 122 -14.47 1.44 -3.37
N LEU A 123 -13.60 1.30 -2.36
CA LEU A 123 -13.62 2.16 -1.17
C LEU A 123 -12.89 3.45 -1.48
N ALA A 124 -13.50 4.58 -1.13
CA ALA A 124 -12.79 5.85 -1.17
C ALA A 124 -11.61 5.81 -0.19
N HIS A 125 -10.52 6.51 -0.55
CA HIS A 125 -9.35 6.67 0.29
C HIS A 125 -8.80 8.08 0.15
N PHE A 126 -8.55 8.74 1.28
CA PHE A 126 -7.97 10.07 1.32
C PHE A 126 -6.71 10.13 2.19
N PHE A 127 -5.78 11.02 1.82
CA PHE A 127 -4.72 11.44 2.72
C PHE A 127 -4.17 12.82 2.36
N LEU A 128 -3.52 13.44 3.35
CA LEU A 128 -2.71 14.65 3.20
C LEU A 128 -1.39 14.45 3.95
N GLY A 129 -0.27 14.75 3.31
CA GLY A 129 1.04 14.64 3.96
C GLY A 129 2.09 15.58 3.40
N GLU A 130 3.24 15.60 4.07
CA GLU A 130 4.43 16.32 3.63
C GLU A 130 5.05 15.63 2.42
N ARG A 131 5.38 16.40 1.39
CA ARG A 131 6.08 15.91 0.22
C ARG A 131 7.58 15.90 0.49
N GLU A 132 8.15 14.71 0.72
CA GLU A 132 9.61 14.55 0.90
C GLU A 132 10.35 14.65 -0.43
N SER A 133 9.80 14.04 -1.48
CA SER A 133 10.41 14.07 -2.80
C SER A 133 9.39 13.87 -3.92
N THR A 134 9.78 14.26 -5.13
CA THR A 134 9.05 13.96 -6.37
C THR A 134 10.05 13.56 -7.42
N GLU A 135 9.84 12.40 -8.02
CA GLU A 135 10.67 11.87 -9.10
C GLU A 135 9.80 11.63 -10.34
N GLN A 136 10.31 12.02 -11.51
CA GLN A 136 9.72 11.66 -12.80
C GLN A 136 10.53 10.51 -13.40
N ARG A 137 9.89 9.38 -13.71
CA ARG A 137 10.54 8.19 -14.31
C ARG A 137 9.60 7.45 -15.24
N ASP A 138 10.06 7.10 -16.43
CA ASP A 138 9.36 6.22 -17.40
C ASP A 138 7.89 6.59 -17.72
N GLY A 139 7.57 7.89 -17.65
CA GLY A 139 6.22 8.42 -17.85
C GLY A 139 5.34 8.45 -16.59
N TYR A 140 5.93 8.29 -15.40
CA TYR A 140 5.24 8.30 -14.12
C TYR A 140 5.84 9.31 -13.15
N THR A 141 4.98 9.89 -12.33
CA THR A 141 5.36 10.73 -11.20
C THR A 141 5.33 9.90 -9.91
N VAL A 142 6.44 9.84 -9.19
CA VAL A 142 6.52 9.17 -7.88
C VAL A 142 6.65 10.23 -6.79
N HIS A 143 5.66 10.35 -5.93
CA HIS A 143 5.70 11.17 -4.73
C HIS A 143 6.09 10.30 -3.52
N THR A 144 7.16 10.68 -2.82
CA THR A 144 7.43 10.15 -1.48
C THR A 144 6.82 11.09 -0.46
N VAL A 145 5.91 10.56 0.35
CA VAL A 145 5.16 11.28 1.38
C VAL A 145 5.77 10.94 2.74
N GLY A 146 6.17 11.96 3.48
CA GLY A 146 6.76 11.84 4.81
C GLY A 146 5.70 11.74 5.88
N ARG A 147 5.64 12.77 6.73
CA ARG A 147 4.64 12.90 7.79
C ARG A 147 3.23 13.05 7.21
N GLU A 148 2.28 12.37 7.81
CA GLU A 148 0.87 12.44 7.42
C GLU A 148 0.07 13.35 8.36
N TYR A 149 -0.64 14.32 7.79
CA TYR A 149 -1.51 15.24 8.51
C TYR A 149 -2.94 14.71 8.62
N ALA A 150 -3.41 14.01 7.58
CA ALA A 150 -4.70 13.34 7.56
C ALA A 150 -4.57 11.98 6.85
N ARG A 151 -5.25 10.96 7.38
CA ARG A 151 -5.32 9.62 6.78
C ARG A 151 -6.56 8.87 7.27
N ASP A 152 -6.99 7.92 6.46
CA ASP A 152 -7.95 6.90 6.84
C ASP A 152 -7.37 5.92 7.90
N LEU A 153 -8.28 5.15 8.52
CA LEU A 153 -7.98 4.01 9.36
C LEU A 153 -7.13 2.98 8.61
N THR A 154 -7.45 2.73 7.35
CA THR A 154 -6.61 1.93 6.46
C THR A 154 -5.68 2.82 5.66
N SER A 155 -4.40 2.71 5.95
CA SER A 155 -3.34 3.52 5.36
C SER A 155 -2.35 2.64 4.57
N PRO A 156 -2.70 2.19 3.34
CA PRO A 156 -1.78 1.48 2.47
C PRO A 156 -0.50 2.31 2.25
N PRO A 157 0.68 1.69 2.38
CA PRO A 157 1.96 2.40 2.29
C PRO A 157 2.33 2.80 0.85
N ALA A 158 1.67 2.23 -0.15
CA ALA A 158 1.78 2.67 -1.52
C ALA A 158 0.43 2.56 -2.22
N MET A 159 0.24 3.43 -3.21
CA MET A 159 -0.88 3.39 -4.12
C MET A 159 -0.48 3.99 -5.46
N THR A 160 -1.04 3.45 -6.53
CA THR A 160 -0.90 3.98 -7.87
C THR A 160 -2.26 4.50 -8.36
N ARG A 161 -2.29 5.73 -8.85
CA ARG A 161 -3.44 6.35 -9.52
C ARG A 161 -2.99 6.93 -10.85
N ASP A 162 -3.55 6.38 -11.93
CA ASP A 162 -3.16 6.73 -13.29
C ASP A 162 -1.64 6.66 -13.49
N GLU A 163 -1.00 7.80 -13.75
CA GLU A 163 0.46 7.90 -13.92
C GLU A 163 1.19 8.40 -12.66
N VAL A 164 0.53 8.42 -11.51
CA VAL A 164 1.06 8.93 -10.23
C VAL A 164 1.13 7.81 -9.18
N ILE A 165 2.31 7.61 -8.63
CA ILE A 165 2.58 6.67 -7.54
C ILE A 165 2.83 7.46 -6.26
N TYR A 166 2.10 7.14 -5.20
CA TYR A 166 2.31 7.70 -3.87
C TYR A 166 2.95 6.63 -2.98
N ILE A 167 4.16 6.89 -2.47
CA ILE A 167 4.85 6.05 -1.49
C ILE A 167 4.81 6.78 -0.15
N ARG A 168 4.10 6.23 0.82
CA ARG A 168 3.80 6.84 2.12
C ARG A 168 4.72 6.29 3.20
N ARG A 169 5.77 7.02 3.52
CA ARG A 169 6.83 6.61 4.46
C ARG A 169 6.31 6.38 5.87
N GLU A 170 5.50 7.29 6.41
CA GLU A 170 4.97 7.11 7.76
C GLU A 170 4.06 5.87 7.84
N SER A 171 3.19 5.69 6.84
CA SER A 171 2.34 4.49 6.71
C SER A 171 3.16 3.20 6.57
N LEU A 172 4.24 3.22 5.79
CA LEU A 172 5.16 2.10 5.67
C LEU A 172 5.83 1.79 7.01
N GLN A 173 6.36 2.80 7.70
CA GLN A 173 7.02 2.65 8.99
C GLN A 173 6.10 1.99 10.02
N ARG A 174 4.83 2.43 10.06
CA ARG A 174 3.79 1.85 10.91
C ARG A 174 3.50 0.39 10.56
N MET A 175 3.32 0.07 9.28
CA MET A 175 3.12 -1.31 8.82
C MET A 175 4.31 -2.21 9.19
N LEU A 176 5.54 -1.73 9.04
CA LEU A 176 6.75 -2.47 9.40
C LEU A 176 6.82 -2.75 10.91
N TRP A 177 6.50 -1.75 11.72
CA TRP A 177 6.40 -1.89 13.16
C TRP A 177 5.33 -2.92 13.56
N GLU A 178 4.14 -2.87 12.97
CA GLU A 178 3.08 -3.86 13.24
C GLU A 178 3.54 -5.28 12.91
N ARG A 179 4.24 -5.47 11.78
CA ARG A 179 4.82 -6.77 11.40
C ARG A 179 5.86 -7.25 12.42
N LEU A 180 6.70 -6.35 12.93
CA LEU A 180 7.69 -6.65 13.96
C LEU A 180 6.99 -7.10 15.26
N GLU A 181 5.97 -6.38 15.71
CA GLU A 181 5.23 -6.73 16.93
C GLU A 181 4.52 -8.08 16.82
N VAL A 182 3.89 -8.36 15.67
CA VAL A 182 3.28 -9.67 15.41
C VAL A 182 4.33 -10.78 15.46
N TRP A 183 5.50 -10.57 14.86
CA TRP A 183 6.58 -11.56 14.91
C TRP A 183 7.14 -11.73 16.33
N ARG A 184 7.31 -10.65 17.10
CA ARG A 184 7.85 -10.67 18.47
C ARG A 184 7.02 -11.51 19.43
N TRP A 185 5.73 -11.69 19.16
CA TRP A 185 4.82 -12.50 19.98
C TRP A 185 5.28 -13.95 20.14
N SER A 186 5.76 -14.59 19.06
CA SER A 186 6.17 -16.01 19.07
C SER A 186 7.57 -16.27 18.51
N ARG A 187 8.22 -15.24 17.94
CA ARG A 187 9.56 -15.26 17.34
C ARG A 187 9.82 -16.51 16.48
N PRO A 188 8.94 -16.86 15.54
CA PRO A 188 9.11 -18.06 14.74
C PRO A 188 10.36 -17.93 13.86
N ASP A 189 11.06 -19.04 13.66
CA ASP A 189 12.13 -19.14 12.67
C ASP A 189 11.52 -19.04 11.26
N SER A 190 11.54 -17.83 10.71
CA SER A 190 10.82 -17.45 9.49
C SER A 190 11.68 -16.53 8.63
N ALA A 191 11.29 -16.37 7.36
CA ALA A 191 11.95 -15.39 6.48
C ALA A 191 11.89 -13.98 7.07
N LEU A 192 10.72 -13.58 7.60
CA LEU A 192 10.56 -12.28 8.26
C LEU A 192 11.44 -12.14 9.51
N GLY A 193 11.52 -13.17 10.36
CA GLY A 193 12.41 -13.15 11.54
C GLY A 193 13.89 -13.03 11.17
N ARG A 194 14.31 -13.69 10.09
CA ARG A 194 15.66 -13.54 9.53
C ARG A 194 15.93 -12.12 9.02
N ALA A 195 14.94 -11.47 8.41
CA ALA A 195 15.06 -10.07 7.99
C ALA A 195 15.26 -9.15 9.21
N PHE A 196 14.46 -9.32 10.27
CA PHE A 196 14.57 -8.52 11.48
C PHE A 196 15.90 -8.72 12.22
N ALA A 197 16.52 -9.89 12.11
CA ALA A 197 17.83 -10.17 12.72
C ALA A 197 18.99 -9.31 12.15
N PHE A 198 18.79 -8.58 11.04
CA PHE A 198 19.76 -7.61 10.51
C PHE A 198 19.72 -6.25 11.22
N TYR A 199 18.77 -6.05 12.14
CA TYR A 199 18.51 -4.79 12.82
C TYR A 199 18.56 -5.01 14.34
N ASP A 200 19.01 -3.99 15.06
CA ASP A 200 19.14 -4.02 16.52
C ASP A 200 17.90 -3.41 17.18
N PHE A 201 16.78 -4.13 17.09
CA PHE A 201 15.51 -3.66 17.66
C PHE A 201 15.46 -3.73 19.19
N ASP A 202 16.45 -4.34 19.84
CA ASP A 202 16.52 -4.48 21.28
C ASP A 202 17.25 -3.28 21.92
N ASP A 203 18.38 -2.85 21.34
CA ASP A 203 19.18 -1.73 21.88
C ASP A 203 18.99 -0.39 21.12
N ASP A 204 18.59 -0.41 19.85
CA ASP A 204 18.42 0.79 19.01
C ASP A 204 17.16 0.72 18.13
N PHE A 205 16.00 0.72 18.79
CA PHE A 205 14.71 0.51 18.15
C PHE A 205 14.39 1.56 17.07
N ASP A 206 14.55 2.85 17.38
CA ASP A 206 14.12 3.94 16.49
C ASP A 206 15.00 3.98 15.22
N GLU A 207 16.32 3.89 15.35
CA GLU A 207 17.22 3.84 14.18
C GLU A 207 17.04 2.54 13.39
N SER A 208 16.84 1.41 14.07
CA SER A 208 16.57 0.13 13.41
C SER A 208 15.30 0.16 12.57
N LEU A 209 14.23 0.75 13.10
CA LEU A 209 12.98 0.91 12.37
C LEU A 209 13.13 1.88 11.19
N GLU A 210 13.85 3.00 11.38
CA GLU A 210 14.14 3.97 10.32
C GLU A 210 15.07 3.41 9.23
N ARG A 211 16.02 2.53 9.56
CA ARG A 211 16.81 1.80 8.57
C ARG A 211 15.97 0.80 7.78
N LEU A 212 15.11 0.03 8.45
CA LEU A 212 14.19 -0.91 7.81
C LEU A 212 13.19 -0.17 6.90
N THR A 213 12.45 0.78 7.45
CA THR A 213 12.20 2.11 6.87
C THR A 213 12.59 2.33 5.41
N ARG A 214 13.77 2.95 5.31
CA ARG A 214 14.46 3.34 4.10
C ARG A 214 14.72 2.19 3.14
N SER A 215 15.06 1.02 3.66
CA SER A 215 15.30 -0.19 2.87
C SER A 215 14.04 -0.64 2.12
N GLU A 216 12.92 -0.74 2.84
CA GLU A 216 11.66 -1.22 2.28
C GLU A 216 10.93 -0.18 1.43
N LEU A 217 11.21 1.12 1.61
CA LEU A 217 10.75 2.16 0.69
C LEU A 217 11.17 1.87 -0.75
N ASP A 218 12.43 1.50 -0.98
CA ASP A 218 12.91 1.17 -2.33
C ASP A 218 12.31 -0.14 -2.84
N THR A 219 12.07 -1.13 -1.98
CA THR A 219 11.41 -2.39 -2.37
C THR A 219 9.99 -2.12 -2.84
N LEU A 220 9.23 -1.35 -2.06
CA LEU A 220 7.86 -0.98 -2.37
C LEU A 220 7.78 -0.14 -3.64
N ARG A 221 8.66 0.87 -3.79
CA ARG A 221 8.76 1.66 -5.02
C ARG A 221 8.96 0.80 -6.27
N ARG A 222 9.84 -0.21 -6.19
CA ARG A 222 10.08 -1.12 -7.33
C ARG A 222 8.87 -1.99 -7.64
N HIS A 223 8.15 -2.43 -6.62
CA HIS A 223 6.91 -3.17 -6.80
C HIS A 223 5.87 -2.33 -7.57
N GLU A 224 5.63 -1.09 -7.16
CA GLU A 224 4.69 -0.20 -7.85
C GLU A 224 5.10 0.07 -9.31
N ILE A 225 6.39 0.33 -9.56
CA ILE A 225 6.92 0.47 -10.93
C ILE A 225 6.73 -0.84 -11.72
N GLY A 226 6.92 -1.98 -11.07
CA GLY A 226 6.68 -3.30 -11.64
C GLY A 226 5.21 -3.52 -12.02
N GLU A 227 4.28 -3.15 -11.15
CA GLU A 227 2.82 -3.27 -11.39
C GLU A 227 2.40 -2.46 -12.60
N VAL A 228 2.91 -1.25 -12.68
CA VAL A 228 2.69 -0.32 -13.77
C VAL A 228 3.23 -0.88 -15.10
N ARG A 229 4.45 -1.44 -15.10
CA ARG A 229 5.03 -2.11 -16.28
C ARG A 229 4.24 -3.36 -16.66
N ALA A 230 3.82 -4.15 -15.68
CA ALA A 230 2.96 -5.31 -15.89
C ALA A 230 1.63 -4.91 -16.53
N GLY A 231 0.98 -3.85 -16.04
CA GLY A 231 -0.25 -3.31 -16.61
C GLY A 231 -0.10 -2.90 -18.08
N ARG A 232 0.98 -2.20 -18.43
CA ARG A 232 1.29 -1.84 -19.83
C ARG A 232 1.44 -3.08 -20.72
N LEU A 233 2.05 -4.16 -20.23
CA LEU A 233 2.25 -5.39 -20.99
C LEU A 233 0.96 -6.20 -21.15
N LEU A 234 0.08 -6.19 -20.14
CA LEU A 234 -1.20 -6.90 -20.14
C LEU A 234 -2.27 -6.17 -20.98
N GLY A 235 -2.11 -4.87 -21.17
CA GLY A 235 -2.93 -4.07 -22.09
C GLY A 235 -4.23 -3.53 -21.47
N GLU A 236 -4.99 -2.79 -22.28
CA GLU A 236 -6.16 -2.01 -21.84
C GLU A 236 -7.34 -2.84 -21.32
N PHE A 237 -7.44 -4.12 -21.73
CA PHE A 237 -8.49 -5.02 -21.26
C PHE A 237 -8.26 -5.54 -19.84
N TRP A 238 -7.05 -5.39 -19.28
CA TRP A 238 -6.74 -5.89 -17.95
C TRP A 238 -7.54 -5.20 -16.83
N PRO A 239 -7.61 -3.85 -16.77
CA PRO A 239 -8.51 -3.17 -15.83
C PRO A 239 -9.99 -3.58 -16.00
N GLU A 240 -10.47 -3.72 -17.24
CA GLU A 240 -11.86 -4.13 -17.50
C GLU A 240 -12.16 -5.52 -16.95
N LEU A 241 -11.25 -6.48 -17.18
CA LEU A 241 -11.33 -7.84 -16.65
C LEU A 241 -11.40 -7.86 -15.12
N LEU A 242 -10.55 -7.10 -14.44
CA LEU A 242 -10.59 -7.02 -12.97
C LEU A 242 -11.92 -6.44 -12.47
N CYS A 243 -12.44 -5.41 -13.16
CA CYS A 243 -13.72 -4.79 -12.83
C CYS A 243 -14.92 -5.70 -13.07
N SER A 244 -14.84 -6.64 -14.02
CA SER A 244 -15.93 -7.58 -14.32
C SER A 244 -16.05 -8.75 -13.33
N LEU A 245 -15.05 -8.95 -12.45
CA LEU A 245 -14.97 -10.10 -11.55
C LEU A 245 -14.92 -9.70 -10.05
N PRO A 246 -15.74 -8.74 -9.57
CA PRO A 246 -15.54 -8.18 -8.24
C PRO A 246 -15.70 -9.23 -7.14
N ARG A 247 -14.65 -9.42 -6.34
CA ARG A 247 -14.55 -10.35 -5.20
C ARG A 247 -14.63 -11.83 -5.58
N SER A 248 -14.39 -12.17 -6.85
CA SER A 248 -14.35 -13.56 -7.28
C SER A 248 -13.00 -14.21 -6.98
N ARG A 249 -12.95 -15.55 -7.06
CA ARG A 249 -11.69 -16.29 -6.94
C ARG A 249 -10.75 -15.93 -8.08
N ALA A 250 -11.25 -15.78 -9.31
CA ALA A 250 -10.46 -15.35 -10.45
C ALA A 250 -9.82 -13.98 -10.22
N GLU A 251 -10.53 -13.00 -9.66
CA GLU A 251 -9.94 -11.68 -9.35
C GLU A 251 -8.73 -11.80 -8.42
N ILE A 252 -8.86 -12.57 -7.33
CA ILE A 252 -7.77 -12.78 -6.37
C ILE A 252 -6.55 -13.43 -7.04
N MET A 253 -6.79 -14.41 -7.92
CA MET A 253 -5.72 -15.09 -8.66
C MET A 253 -5.07 -14.17 -9.71
N LEU A 254 -5.85 -13.38 -10.44
CA LEU A 254 -5.36 -12.42 -11.42
C LEU A 254 -4.48 -11.34 -10.79
N ARG A 255 -4.89 -10.81 -9.63
CA ARG A 255 -4.05 -9.88 -8.84
C ARG A 255 -2.72 -10.54 -8.48
N ALA A 256 -2.74 -11.79 -7.99
CA ALA A 256 -1.51 -12.52 -7.69
C ALA A 256 -0.62 -12.76 -8.93
N VAL A 257 -1.21 -13.01 -10.11
CA VAL A 257 -0.46 -13.11 -11.38
C VAL A 257 0.22 -11.78 -11.72
N ARG A 258 -0.50 -10.65 -11.61
CA ARG A 258 0.07 -9.32 -11.85
C ARG A 258 1.19 -8.99 -10.86
N ASP A 259 0.99 -9.26 -9.57
CA ASP A 259 2.01 -9.02 -8.54
C ASP A 259 3.28 -9.83 -8.83
N HIS A 260 3.15 -11.10 -9.24
CA HIS A 260 4.31 -11.92 -9.60
C HIS A 260 5.01 -11.41 -10.85
N LEU A 261 4.25 -10.99 -11.87
CA LEU A 261 4.82 -10.38 -13.06
C LEU A 261 5.57 -9.09 -12.69
N ALA A 262 4.98 -8.22 -11.89
CA ALA A 262 5.59 -6.99 -11.39
C ALA A 262 6.91 -7.25 -10.66
N ASP A 263 6.89 -8.21 -9.72
CA ASP A 263 8.07 -8.57 -8.94
C ASP A 263 9.14 -9.25 -9.77
N CYS A 264 8.78 -10.06 -10.78
CA CYS A 264 9.75 -10.67 -11.69
C CYS A 264 10.31 -9.70 -12.73
N LEU A 265 9.59 -8.63 -13.04
CA LEU A 265 10.06 -7.57 -13.91
C LEU A 265 11.08 -6.69 -13.19
N GLU A 266 10.74 -6.20 -11.99
CA GLU A 266 11.52 -5.14 -11.32
C GLU A 266 12.01 -5.45 -9.92
N THR A 267 11.13 -5.91 -9.02
CA THR A 267 11.48 -6.02 -7.59
C THR A 267 12.58 -7.05 -7.34
N LEU A 268 12.32 -8.31 -7.69
CA LEU A 268 13.21 -9.43 -7.38
C LEU A 268 14.53 -9.36 -8.14
N PRO A 269 14.60 -8.99 -9.44
CA PRO A 269 15.89 -8.79 -10.11
C PRO A 269 16.76 -7.76 -9.37
N ALA A 270 16.19 -6.63 -8.97
CA ALA A 270 16.92 -5.60 -8.26
C ALA A 270 17.40 -6.05 -6.86
N LEU A 271 16.57 -6.78 -6.12
CA LEU A 271 16.97 -7.33 -4.81
C LEU A 271 18.10 -8.37 -4.96
N ILE A 272 18.01 -9.22 -5.98
CA ILE A 272 19.01 -10.24 -6.30
C ILE A 272 20.35 -9.61 -6.71
N ASP A 273 20.31 -8.55 -7.52
CA ASP A 273 21.52 -7.89 -8.01
C ASP A 273 22.18 -7.00 -6.96
N ALA A 274 21.40 -6.47 -6.00
CA ALA A 274 21.92 -5.75 -4.85
C ALA A 274 22.61 -6.67 -3.82
N ASP A 275 22.41 -7.98 -3.90
CA ASP A 275 22.89 -8.97 -2.92
C ASP A 275 22.51 -8.63 -1.47
N ASP A 276 21.32 -8.04 -1.29
CA ASP A 276 20.81 -7.60 0.01
C ASP A 276 19.98 -8.72 0.65
N ALA A 277 20.64 -9.51 1.50
CA ALA A 277 20.01 -10.62 2.20
C ALA A 277 18.83 -10.20 3.09
N ALA A 278 18.92 -9.03 3.75
CA ALA A 278 17.86 -8.55 4.64
C ALA A 278 16.58 -8.28 3.86
N ARG A 279 16.67 -7.60 2.72
CA ARG A 279 15.54 -7.28 1.84
C ARG A 279 14.96 -8.53 1.17
N LEU A 280 15.81 -9.47 0.75
CA LEU A 280 15.33 -10.75 0.23
C LEU A 280 14.53 -11.51 1.29
N HIS A 281 15.06 -11.64 2.51
CA HIS A 281 14.33 -12.24 3.62
C HIS A 281 13.01 -11.52 3.90
N PHE A 282 12.99 -10.19 3.85
CA PHE A 282 11.79 -9.40 4.11
C PHE A 282 10.72 -9.64 3.03
N TRP A 283 11.11 -9.57 1.74
CA TRP A 283 10.21 -9.82 0.61
C TRP A 283 9.60 -11.21 0.69
N PHE A 284 10.42 -12.25 0.95
CA PHE A 284 9.93 -13.63 1.11
C PHE A 284 9.09 -13.81 2.38
N GLY A 285 9.35 -13.02 3.43
CA GLY A 285 8.50 -12.95 4.62
C GLY A 285 7.09 -12.42 4.31
N GLY A 286 6.95 -11.59 3.28
CA GLY A 286 5.66 -11.10 2.78
C GLY A 286 4.95 -12.03 1.79
N LEU A 287 5.63 -13.04 1.24
CA LEU A 287 5.06 -13.96 0.26
C LEU A 287 4.07 -14.93 0.91
N THR A 288 2.78 -14.61 0.85
CA THR A 288 1.69 -15.34 1.51
C THR A 288 0.49 -15.57 0.58
N GLY A 289 -0.51 -16.32 1.06
CA GLY A 289 -1.78 -16.52 0.37
C GLY A 289 -1.64 -17.03 -1.08
N MET A 290 -2.44 -16.46 -1.97
CA MET A 290 -2.50 -16.88 -3.37
C MET A 290 -1.16 -16.74 -4.10
N ARG A 291 -0.38 -15.69 -3.81
CA ARG A 291 0.95 -15.51 -4.40
C ARG A 291 1.87 -16.69 -4.06
N LYS A 292 1.90 -17.12 -2.79
CA LYS A 292 2.69 -18.29 -2.39
C LYS A 292 2.17 -19.59 -3.01
N GLU A 293 0.85 -19.73 -3.14
CA GLU A 293 0.20 -20.94 -3.65
C GLU A 293 0.50 -21.20 -5.14
N ILE A 294 0.50 -20.15 -5.97
CA ILE A 294 0.64 -20.30 -7.43
C ILE A 294 2.09 -20.28 -7.91
N PHE A 295 3.04 -19.81 -7.09
CA PHE A 295 4.47 -19.77 -7.45
C PHE A 295 5.40 -20.51 -6.46
N PRO A 296 5.14 -21.80 -6.14
CA PRO A 296 5.98 -22.56 -5.21
C PRO A 296 7.45 -22.73 -5.63
N ALA A 297 7.81 -22.65 -6.93
CA ALA A 297 9.21 -22.66 -7.35
C ALA A 297 10.01 -21.49 -6.78
N LEU A 298 9.37 -20.33 -6.63
CA LEU A 298 10.04 -19.15 -6.09
C LEU A 298 10.48 -19.37 -4.65
N TRP A 299 9.61 -20.00 -3.84
CA TRP A 299 9.93 -20.38 -2.46
C TRP A 299 11.07 -21.40 -2.40
N ARG A 300 11.04 -22.44 -3.26
CA ARG A 300 12.13 -23.43 -3.35
C ARG A 300 13.47 -22.77 -3.73
N GLY A 301 13.44 -21.79 -4.64
CA GLY A 301 14.63 -21.02 -5.02
C GLY A 301 15.22 -20.23 -3.85
N TYR A 302 14.36 -19.63 -3.01
CA TYR A 302 14.77 -18.96 -1.78
C TYR A 302 15.36 -19.92 -0.74
N GLU A 303 14.74 -21.07 -0.52
CA GLU A 303 15.27 -22.09 0.41
C GLU A 303 16.65 -22.59 -0.03
N ALA A 304 16.82 -22.87 -1.32
CA ALA A 304 18.11 -23.27 -1.88
C ALA A 304 19.19 -22.19 -1.70
N TRP A 305 18.85 -20.92 -1.94
CA TRP A 305 19.77 -19.79 -1.68
C TRP A 305 20.17 -19.74 -0.20
N ARG A 306 19.19 -19.80 0.71
CA ARG A 306 19.39 -19.79 2.17
C ARG A 306 20.28 -20.93 2.65
N GLU A 307 20.19 -22.10 2.02
CA GLU A 307 20.97 -23.30 2.36
C GLU A 307 22.37 -23.33 1.74
N GLY A 308 22.79 -22.25 1.07
CA GLY A 308 24.12 -22.11 0.49
C GLY A 308 24.23 -22.55 -0.97
N GLY A 309 23.11 -22.83 -1.64
CA GLY A 309 23.05 -23.17 -3.07
C GLY A 309 23.34 -22.01 -4.03
N GLY A 310 23.57 -20.80 -3.50
CA GLY A 310 23.89 -19.60 -4.26
C GLY A 310 22.67 -18.94 -4.93
N ILE A 311 22.81 -17.66 -5.28
CA ILE A 311 21.69 -16.83 -5.78
C ILE A 311 21.20 -17.21 -7.19
N ARG A 312 21.99 -17.99 -7.94
CA ARG A 312 21.71 -18.33 -9.34
C ARG A 312 20.38 -19.06 -9.51
N SER A 313 20.07 -20.05 -8.66
CA SER A 313 18.81 -20.79 -8.76
C SER A 313 17.59 -19.88 -8.57
N LEU A 314 17.71 -18.90 -7.68
CA LEU A 314 16.65 -17.91 -7.46
C LEU A 314 16.54 -16.98 -8.68
N ARG A 315 17.65 -16.45 -9.19
CA ARG A 315 17.69 -15.62 -10.41
C ARG A 315 17.07 -16.32 -11.61
N ASP A 316 17.42 -17.59 -11.85
CA ASP A 316 16.86 -18.38 -12.96
C ASP A 316 15.34 -18.60 -12.79
N THR A 317 14.87 -18.75 -11.56
CA THR A 317 13.43 -18.89 -11.26
C THR A 317 12.69 -17.59 -11.51
N VAL A 318 13.25 -16.45 -11.11
CA VAL A 318 12.69 -15.12 -11.38
C VAL A 318 12.63 -14.83 -12.89
N GLY A 319 13.70 -15.18 -13.62
CA GLY A 319 13.73 -15.04 -15.08
C GLY A 319 12.61 -15.82 -15.78
N ARG A 320 12.41 -17.10 -15.40
CA ARG A 320 11.29 -17.90 -15.91
C ARG A 320 9.93 -17.36 -15.48
N GLY A 321 9.81 -16.88 -14.24
CA GLY A 321 8.59 -16.27 -13.70
C GLY A 321 8.13 -15.08 -14.54
N ARG A 322 9.06 -14.23 -14.99
CA ARG A 322 8.74 -13.08 -15.84
C ARG A 322 7.99 -13.49 -17.12
N GLU A 323 8.54 -14.46 -17.86
CA GLU A 323 7.93 -14.93 -19.12
C GLU A 323 6.62 -15.67 -18.84
N HIS A 324 6.63 -16.54 -17.84
CA HIS A 324 5.49 -17.37 -17.45
C HIS A 324 4.28 -16.54 -17.03
N TRP A 325 4.43 -15.60 -16.09
CA TRP A 325 3.30 -14.82 -15.58
C TRP A 325 2.75 -13.83 -16.62
N LEU A 326 3.58 -13.38 -17.57
CA LEU A 326 3.11 -12.61 -18.71
C LEU A 326 2.23 -13.47 -19.63
N ASP A 327 2.68 -14.68 -20.01
CA ASP A 327 1.89 -15.60 -20.83
C ASP A 327 0.54 -15.94 -20.18
N ILE A 328 0.54 -16.27 -18.89
CA ILE A 328 -0.69 -16.56 -18.16
C ILE A 328 -1.62 -15.35 -18.10
N GLY A 329 -1.09 -14.15 -17.83
CA GLY A 329 -1.88 -12.93 -17.84
C GLY A 329 -2.53 -12.65 -19.19
N ILE A 330 -1.79 -12.79 -20.30
CA ILE A 330 -2.31 -12.61 -21.66
C ILE A 330 -3.41 -13.63 -21.96
N ARG A 331 -3.19 -14.92 -21.65
CA ARG A 331 -4.19 -15.98 -21.86
C ARG A 331 -5.48 -15.72 -21.07
N CYS A 332 -5.38 -15.20 -19.85
CA CYS A 332 -6.55 -14.81 -19.08
C CYS A 332 -7.33 -13.65 -19.72
N VAL A 333 -6.62 -12.66 -20.29
CA VAL A 333 -7.25 -11.58 -21.06
C VAL A 333 -7.93 -12.13 -22.32
N GLU A 334 -7.31 -13.07 -23.03
CA GLU A 334 -7.90 -13.72 -24.22
C GLU A 334 -9.18 -14.50 -23.86
N LEU A 335 -9.17 -15.29 -22.78
CA LEU A 335 -10.36 -15.98 -22.29
C LEU A 335 -11.52 -15.02 -21.98
N TYR A 336 -11.21 -13.87 -21.40
CA TYR A 336 -12.20 -12.83 -21.15
C TYR A 336 -12.75 -12.21 -22.43
N ARG A 337 -11.89 -11.97 -23.42
CA ARG A 337 -12.31 -11.40 -24.71
C ARG A 337 -13.18 -12.35 -25.51
N ASP A 338 -12.96 -13.66 -25.39
CA ASP A 338 -13.73 -14.68 -26.10
C ASP A 338 -15.14 -14.85 -25.52
N ASP A 339 -15.27 -14.94 -24.20
CA ASP A 339 -16.57 -15.01 -23.51
C ASP A 339 -16.50 -14.42 -22.08
N PRO A 340 -16.79 -13.11 -21.93
CA PRO A 340 -16.77 -12.45 -20.62
C PRO A 340 -17.64 -13.12 -19.55
N ALA A 341 -18.77 -13.71 -19.95
CA ALA A 341 -19.74 -14.29 -19.01
C ALA A 341 -19.29 -15.65 -18.46
N ALA A 342 -18.43 -16.36 -19.17
CA ALA A 342 -17.91 -17.68 -18.78
C ALA A 342 -16.43 -17.67 -18.36
N ALA A 343 -15.76 -16.51 -18.41
CA ALA A 343 -14.31 -16.40 -18.23
C ALA A 343 -13.81 -16.83 -16.83
N ASP A 344 -14.59 -16.62 -15.76
CA ASP A 344 -14.16 -16.87 -14.37
C ASP A 344 -13.61 -18.29 -14.16
N ALA A 345 -14.40 -19.31 -14.51
CA ALA A 345 -14.01 -20.71 -14.35
C ALA A 345 -12.79 -21.07 -15.22
N GLY A 346 -12.72 -20.53 -16.44
CA GLY A 346 -11.58 -20.73 -17.35
C GLY A 346 -10.29 -20.11 -16.83
N ILE A 347 -10.37 -18.91 -16.24
CA ILE A 347 -9.25 -18.21 -15.63
C ILE A 347 -8.72 -18.99 -14.43
N VAL A 348 -9.60 -19.41 -13.51
CA VAL A 348 -9.21 -20.21 -12.34
C VAL A 348 -8.51 -21.49 -12.78
N ALA A 349 -9.11 -22.24 -13.72
CA ALA A 349 -8.52 -23.49 -14.21
C ALA A 349 -7.16 -23.27 -14.90
N THR A 350 -7.02 -22.19 -15.66
CA THR A 350 -5.76 -21.83 -16.34
C THR A 350 -4.64 -21.54 -15.33
N ILE A 351 -4.92 -20.76 -14.29
CA ILE A 351 -3.92 -20.40 -13.28
C ILE A 351 -3.59 -21.62 -12.40
N GLU A 352 -4.58 -22.43 -12.01
CA GLU A 352 -4.35 -23.65 -11.22
C GLU A 352 -3.50 -24.69 -11.96
N ALA A 353 -3.70 -24.84 -13.27
CA ALA A 353 -2.90 -25.73 -14.10
C ALA A 353 -1.48 -25.21 -14.37
N SER A 354 -1.25 -23.92 -14.12
CA SER A 354 0.00 -23.21 -14.47
C SER A 354 0.80 -22.80 -13.24
N ARG A 355 0.64 -23.49 -12.11
CA ARG A 355 1.49 -23.27 -10.92
C ARG A 355 2.95 -23.55 -11.28
N LEU A 356 3.84 -22.64 -10.91
CA LEU A 356 5.29 -22.73 -11.17
C LEU A 356 6.03 -23.04 -9.86
#